data_AF-A0A928YPC2-F1
#
_entry.id   AF-A0A928YPC2-F1
#
_cell.length_a   1.000
_cell.length_b   1.000
_cell.length_c   1.000
_cell.angle_alpha   90.00
_cell.angle_beta   90.00
_cell.angle_gamma   90.00
#
_symmetry.space_group_name_H-M   'P 1'
#
loop_
_entity.id
_entity.type
_entity.pdbx_description
1 polymer ?
#
loop_
_entity_poly.entity_id
_entity_poly.type
_entity_poly.pdbx_seq_one_letter_code
_entity_poly.pdbx_strand_id
1 'polypeptide(L)'
;MFFKFVILNFLLISLPIIANAFDLNDDQSNSKRAKVVIIINEGDRTESNPQGQSLSIYKSGVIYGIYNVSTASNKIKNPTVGKQYVATTPHGFYRPKKVYEDYHSYTFYGASMKYAVFFNGGIATHASEHIEHLGHRASGGCIRLLEPVAELVNSAILSAGGNTRNTVSEDFCNSKGENCHKRSLFVNRIKLHDVDFKTGNKTSNLIWTYDALIIVKPGN
;
A
#
# COMPACT_ATOMS: atom_id res chain seq x y z
N MET A 1 67.47 0.26 0.37
CA MET A 1 66.11 -0.18 0.75
C MET A 1 65.28 1.08 0.97
N PHE A 2 64.65 1.61 -0.09
CA PHE A 2 63.84 2.84 -0.06
C PHE A 2 62.41 2.48 -0.46
N PHE A 3 61.47 2.57 0.48
CA PHE A 3 60.05 2.37 0.22
C PHE A 3 59.45 3.64 -0.38
N LYS A 4 58.96 3.54 -1.62
CA LYS A 4 58.15 4.57 -2.30
C LYS A 4 56.71 4.44 -1.78
N PHE A 5 56.23 5.39 -1.00
CA PHE A 5 54.80 5.53 -0.69
C PHE A 5 54.10 6.13 -1.93
N VAL A 6 53.26 5.35 -2.59
CA VAL A 6 52.29 5.86 -3.57
C VAL A 6 51.04 6.23 -2.79
N ILE A 7 50.75 7.53 -2.73
CA ILE A 7 49.51 8.07 -2.15
C ILE A 7 48.37 7.70 -3.11
N LEU A 8 47.50 6.78 -2.68
CA LEU A 8 46.29 6.44 -3.39
C LEU A 8 45.27 7.56 -3.17
N ASN A 9 45.06 8.39 -4.21
CA ASN A 9 43.99 9.39 -4.25
C ASN A 9 42.63 8.68 -4.10
N PHE A 10 42.03 8.79 -2.92
CA PHE A 10 40.61 8.47 -2.74
C PHE A 10 39.80 9.52 -3.49
N LEU A 11 39.31 9.16 -4.67
CA LEU A 11 38.21 9.86 -5.32
C LEU A 11 37.00 9.79 -4.36
N LEU A 12 36.68 10.90 -3.71
CA LEU A 12 35.38 11.09 -3.05
C LEU A 12 34.32 11.10 -4.15
N ILE A 13 33.78 9.93 -4.47
CA ILE A 13 32.57 9.82 -5.26
C ILE A 13 31.44 10.28 -4.34
N SER A 14 30.88 11.44 -4.67
CA SER A 14 29.73 12.03 -3.99
C SER A 14 28.55 11.05 -4.02
N LEU A 15 28.27 10.43 -2.87
CA LEU A 15 26.99 9.79 -2.64
C LEU A 15 25.90 10.87 -2.72
N PRO A 16 24.77 10.64 -3.41
CA PRO A 16 23.62 11.52 -3.31
C PRO A 16 23.01 11.29 -1.92
N ILE A 17 23.59 11.95 -0.92
CA ILE A 17 22.99 12.09 0.39
C ILE A 17 22.02 13.24 0.24
N ILE A 18 20.73 12.91 0.15
CA ILE A 18 19.59 13.49 0.86
C ILE A 18 18.35 12.95 0.13
N ALA A 19 17.96 11.70 0.44
CA ALA A 19 16.54 11.50 0.66
C ALA A 19 16.23 12.37 1.90
N ASN A 20 15.32 13.34 1.77
CA ASN A 20 15.10 14.37 2.77
C ASN A 20 15.03 13.76 4.18
N ALA A 21 15.96 14.14 5.06
CA ALA A 21 15.95 13.69 6.46
C ALA A 21 14.60 13.99 7.14
N PHE A 22 13.84 14.96 6.61
CA PHE A 22 12.47 15.27 6.97
C PHE A 22 11.47 14.13 6.69
N ASP A 23 11.50 13.51 5.51
CA ASP A 23 10.59 12.41 5.16
C ASP A 23 10.89 11.15 5.97
N LEU A 24 12.17 10.84 6.21
CA LEU A 24 12.56 9.72 7.07
C LEU A 24 12.14 9.95 8.54
N ASN A 25 12.24 11.18 9.03
CA ASN A 25 11.81 11.52 10.39
C ASN A 25 10.28 11.49 10.54
N ASP A 26 9.53 11.97 9.54
CA ASP A 26 8.07 11.88 9.53
C ASP A 26 7.60 10.42 9.42
N ASP A 27 8.24 9.60 8.57
CA ASP A 27 7.97 8.16 8.49
C ASP A 27 8.26 7.46 9.81
N GLN A 28 9.35 7.82 10.49
CA GLN A 28 9.72 7.24 11.79
C GLN A 28 8.78 7.66 12.93
N SER A 29 8.20 8.86 12.86
CA SER A 29 7.11 9.27 13.76
C SER A 29 5.83 8.49 13.48
N ASN A 30 5.47 8.41 12.19
CA ASN A 30 4.26 7.74 11.74
C ASN A 30 4.28 6.22 11.97
N SER A 31 5.43 5.58 11.88
CA SER A 31 5.60 4.13 12.01
C SER A 31 5.16 3.57 13.37
N LYS A 32 5.06 4.42 14.40
CA LYS A 32 4.69 4.05 15.77
C LYS A 32 3.20 4.24 16.08
N ARG A 33 2.40 4.73 15.13
CA ARG A 33 0.98 5.11 15.35
C ARG A 33 0.01 3.92 15.39
N ALA A 34 0.46 2.75 14.95
CA ALA A 34 -0.29 1.49 14.98
C ALA A 34 0.69 0.31 15.04
N LYS A 35 0.21 -0.91 15.34
CA LYS A 35 1.05 -2.12 15.31
C LYS A 35 1.63 -2.39 13.92
N VAL A 36 0.86 -2.11 12.87
CA VAL A 36 1.33 -2.18 11.48
C VAL A 36 1.12 -0.84 10.82
N VAL A 37 2.17 -0.28 10.22
CA VAL A 37 2.04 0.96 9.45
C VAL A 37 2.56 0.70 8.05
N ILE A 38 1.78 1.11 7.06
CA ILE A 38 2.11 1.01 5.65
C ILE A 38 2.17 2.43 5.12
N ILE A 39 3.33 2.81 4.58
CA ILE A 39 3.53 4.13 3.98
C ILE A 39 3.76 3.94 2.50
N ILE A 40 2.97 4.62 1.68
CA ILE A 40 3.05 4.59 0.23
C ILE A 40 3.54 5.94 -0.26
N ASN A 41 4.69 5.93 -0.93
CA ASN A 41 5.17 7.06 -1.71
C ASN A 41 4.59 6.92 -3.12
N GLU A 42 3.54 7.70 -3.38
CA GLU A 42 2.88 7.75 -4.68
C GLU A 42 3.66 8.61 -5.69
N GLY A 43 4.72 9.31 -5.30
CA GLY A 43 5.47 10.17 -6.23
C GLY A 43 6.09 9.40 -7.37
N ASP A 44 6.37 10.10 -8.48
CA ASP A 44 7.15 9.51 -9.56
C ASP A 44 8.59 9.28 -9.11
N ARG A 45 9.21 8.21 -9.60
CA ARG A 45 10.60 7.91 -9.30
C ARG A 45 11.50 8.82 -10.13
N THR A 46 12.22 9.70 -9.46
CA THR A 46 13.14 10.67 -10.06
C THR A 46 14.46 10.68 -9.27
N GLU A 47 15.42 11.50 -9.70
CA GLU A 47 16.64 11.73 -8.92
C GLU A 47 16.34 12.38 -7.55
N SER A 48 15.36 13.30 -7.50
CA SER A 48 14.93 13.94 -6.25
C SER A 48 14.06 13.04 -5.38
N ASN A 49 13.33 12.09 -5.98
CA ASN A 49 12.48 11.12 -5.30
C ASN A 49 12.87 9.69 -5.70
N PRO A 50 14.02 9.18 -5.25
CA PRO A 50 14.50 7.85 -5.63
C PRO A 50 13.60 6.72 -5.12
N GLN A 51 12.78 6.99 -4.10
CA GLN A 51 11.80 6.05 -3.53
C GLN A 51 10.38 6.28 -4.07
N GLY A 52 10.20 7.05 -5.13
CA GLY A 52 8.92 7.17 -5.82
C GLY A 52 8.38 5.79 -6.21
N GLN A 53 7.06 5.65 -6.12
CA GLN A 53 6.32 4.40 -6.34
C GLN A 53 6.86 3.27 -5.47
N SER A 54 6.90 3.51 -4.15
CA SER A 54 7.27 2.50 -3.17
C SER A 54 6.25 2.39 -2.03
N LEU A 55 6.30 1.25 -1.35
CA LEU A 55 5.58 0.95 -0.14
C LEU A 55 6.56 0.46 0.92
N SER A 56 6.58 1.13 2.06
CA SER A 56 7.31 0.75 3.26
C SER A 56 6.36 0.11 4.26
N ILE A 57 6.74 -1.04 4.82
CA ILE A 57 5.99 -1.73 5.88
C ILE A 57 6.76 -1.58 7.18
N TYR A 58 6.07 -1.16 8.23
CA TYR A 58 6.58 -1.11 9.59
C TYR A 58 5.76 -2.02 10.48
N LYS A 59 6.45 -2.74 11.38
CA LYS A 59 5.84 -3.55 12.44
C LYS A 59 6.34 -3.02 13.78
N SER A 60 5.42 -2.57 14.63
CA SER A 60 5.72 -1.96 15.93
C SER A 60 6.78 -0.85 15.86
N GLY A 61 6.71 0.00 14.83
CA GLY A 61 7.66 1.09 14.62
C GLY A 61 9.00 0.70 13.99
N VAL A 62 9.23 -0.58 13.70
CA VAL A 62 10.46 -1.08 13.05
C VAL A 62 10.19 -1.34 11.58
N ILE A 63 11.05 -0.82 10.69
CA ILE A 63 10.94 -1.07 9.26
C ILE A 63 11.14 -2.56 8.96
N TYR A 64 10.20 -3.14 8.23
CA TYR A 64 10.22 -4.53 7.82
C TYR A 64 10.72 -4.69 6.38
N GLY A 65 10.38 -3.75 5.50
CA GLY A 65 10.83 -3.77 4.10
C GLY A 65 10.26 -2.62 3.29
N ILE A 66 10.88 -2.38 2.14
CA ILE A 66 10.47 -1.39 1.14
C ILE A 66 10.31 -2.12 -0.20
N TYR A 67 9.19 -1.90 -0.88
CA TYR A 67 8.84 -2.62 -2.11
C TYR A 67 8.35 -1.66 -3.18
N ASN A 68 8.62 -1.97 -4.44
CA ASN A 68 8.04 -1.24 -5.57
C ASN A 68 6.53 -1.46 -5.62
N VAL A 69 5.79 -0.41 -5.95
CA VAL A 69 4.33 -0.47 -6.17
C VAL A 69 3.95 0.16 -7.49
N SER A 70 2.71 -0.08 -7.95
CA SER A 70 2.11 0.72 -9.00
C SER A 70 0.80 1.34 -8.52
N THR A 71 0.80 2.66 -8.40
CA THR A 71 -0.36 3.46 -7.95
C THR A 71 -1.10 4.05 -9.16
N ALA A 72 -2.07 4.93 -8.90
CA ALA A 72 -2.91 5.52 -9.93
C ALA A 72 -2.11 6.23 -11.02
N SER A 73 -2.55 6.02 -12.27
CA SER A 73 -1.90 6.62 -13.43
C SER A 73 -2.16 8.11 -13.60
N ASN A 74 -3.07 8.73 -12.85
CA ASN A 74 -3.57 10.10 -13.06
C ASN A 74 -4.09 10.34 -14.49
N LYS A 75 -4.56 9.28 -15.13
CA LYS A 75 -5.14 9.31 -16.47
C LYS A 75 -6.59 8.90 -16.40
N ILE A 76 -7.33 9.31 -17.42
CA ILE A 76 -8.69 8.86 -17.63
C ILE A 76 -8.71 7.33 -17.80
N LYS A 77 -9.59 6.66 -17.06
CA LYS A 77 -9.86 5.22 -17.16
C LYS A 77 -11.30 4.98 -17.56
N ASN A 78 -11.49 3.97 -18.40
CA ASN A 78 -12.79 3.46 -18.79
C ASN A 78 -13.00 2.15 -18.02
N PRO A 79 -13.70 2.16 -16.86
CA PRO A 79 -14.01 0.92 -16.16
C PRO A 79 -14.98 0.09 -16.99
N THR A 80 -15.03 -1.22 -16.72
CA THR A 80 -16.02 -2.09 -17.36
C THR A 80 -17.44 -1.73 -16.92
N VAL A 81 -17.60 -1.33 -15.66
CA VAL A 81 -18.88 -0.87 -15.10
C VAL A 81 -18.71 0.49 -14.46
N GLY A 82 -19.66 1.39 -14.74
CA GLY A 82 -19.66 2.76 -14.23
C GLY A 82 -19.22 3.79 -15.27
N LYS A 83 -19.07 5.04 -14.82
CA LYS A 83 -18.64 6.14 -15.68
C LYS A 83 -17.13 6.20 -15.78
N GLN A 84 -16.64 6.72 -16.90
CA GLN A 84 -15.25 7.13 -17.06
C GLN A 84 -14.83 8.07 -15.91
N TYR A 85 -13.60 7.92 -15.42
CA TYR A 85 -13.08 8.72 -14.30
C TYR A 85 -11.58 8.93 -14.43
N VAL A 86 -11.03 9.92 -13.72
CA VAL A 86 -9.58 10.12 -13.59
C VAL A 86 -9.06 9.21 -12.47
N ALA A 87 -8.13 8.31 -12.78
CA ALA A 87 -7.54 7.43 -11.78
C ALA A 87 -6.74 8.24 -10.75
N THR A 88 -7.06 8.07 -9.47
CA THR A 88 -6.35 8.73 -8.37
C THR A 88 -6.19 7.76 -7.20
N THR A 89 -5.03 7.76 -6.55
CA THR A 89 -4.82 7.11 -5.25
C THR A 89 -4.87 8.21 -4.19
N PRO A 90 -5.99 8.38 -3.44
CA PRO A 90 -6.15 9.56 -2.60
C PRO A 90 -5.13 9.60 -1.45
N HIS A 91 -4.43 10.73 -1.32
CA HIS A 91 -3.48 10.96 -0.23
C HIS A 91 -4.19 11.05 1.11
N GLY A 92 -3.48 10.69 2.18
CA GLY A 92 -3.97 10.81 3.54
C GLY A 92 -3.76 9.56 4.38
N PHE A 93 -4.46 9.53 5.52
CA PHE A 93 -4.37 8.51 6.54
C PHE A 93 -5.63 7.66 6.56
N TYR A 94 -5.47 6.34 6.58
CA TYR A 94 -6.58 5.39 6.47
C TYR A 94 -6.41 4.22 7.41
N ARG A 95 -7.53 3.77 7.96
CA ARG A 95 -7.63 2.46 8.60
C ARG A 95 -8.19 1.42 7.62
N PRO A 96 -7.57 0.23 7.49
CA PRO A 96 -8.12 -0.83 6.66
C PRO A 96 -9.52 -1.26 7.13
N LYS A 97 -10.45 -1.45 6.19
CA LYS A 97 -11.86 -1.75 6.49
C LYS A 97 -12.26 -3.17 6.15
N LYS A 98 -11.74 -3.70 5.04
CA LYS A 98 -12.00 -5.08 4.58
C LYS A 98 -10.70 -5.68 4.07
N VAL A 99 -10.43 -6.92 4.46
CA VAL A 99 -9.25 -7.67 4.04
C VAL A 99 -9.72 -8.98 3.44
N TYR A 100 -9.30 -9.28 2.22
CA TYR A 100 -9.66 -10.49 1.50
C TYR A 100 -8.42 -11.31 1.19
N GLU A 101 -8.53 -12.63 1.25
CA GLU A 101 -7.53 -13.56 0.72
C GLU A 101 -7.63 -13.60 -0.81
N ASP A 102 -8.83 -13.86 -1.31
CA ASP A 102 -9.18 -13.80 -2.73
C ASP A 102 -10.24 -12.73 -2.95
N TYR A 103 -10.02 -11.86 -3.94
CA TYR A 103 -10.99 -10.87 -4.37
C TYR A 103 -10.94 -10.71 -5.89
N HIS A 104 -12.12 -10.58 -6.49
CA HIS A 104 -12.26 -10.27 -7.91
C HIS A 104 -13.04 -8.97 -8.07
N SER A 105 -12.48 -8.04 -8.84
CA SER A 105 -13.02 -6.69 -9.03
C SER A 105 -14.30 -6.70 -9.85
N TYR A 106 -15.38 -6.11 -9.34
CA TYR A 106 -16.59 -5.90 -10.15
C TYR A 106 -16.37 -4.85 -11.25
N THR A 107 -15.75 -3.73 -10.88
CA THR A 107 -15.53 -2.57 -11.76
C THR A 107 -14.69 -2.89 -12.99
N PHE A 108 -13.82 -3.90 -12.89
CA PHE A 108 -12.90 -4.33 -13.94
C PHE A 108 -13.12 -5.81 -14.33
N TYR A 109 -14.39 -6.22 -14.46
CA TYR A 109 -14.81 -7.52 -15.02
C TYR A 109 -14.11 -8.75 -14.44
N GLY A 110 -14.02 -8.81 -13.12
CA GLY A 110 -13.43 -9.95 -12.42
C GLY A 110 -11.90 -9.92 -12.37
N ALA A 111 -11.25 -8.78 -12.60
CA ALA A 111 -9.80 -8.67 -12.42
C ALA A 111 -9.38 -9.20 -11.04
N SER A 112 -8.44 -10.14 -11.01
CA SER A 112 -7.93 -10.75 -9.78
C SER A 112 -7.22 -9.70 -8.93
N MET A 113 -7.56 -9.69 -7.65
CA MET A 113 -6.99 -8.84 -6.61
C MET A 113 -6.70 -9.70 -5.38
N LYS A 114 -5.87 -10.72 -5.53
CA LYS A 114 -5.42 -11.54 -4.40
C LYS A 114 -4.82 -10.66 -3.29
N TYR A 115 -5.05 -11.10 -2.06
CA TYR A 115 -4.59 -10.45 -0.83
C TYR A 115 -5.06 -8.99 -0.70
N ALA A 116 -6.24 -8.67 -1.23
CA ALA A 116 -6.76 -7.30 -1.23
C ALA A 116 -7.01 -6.74 0.18
N VAL A 117 -6.46 -5.55 0.45
CA VAL A 117 -6.73 -4.77 1.66
C VAL A 117 -7.40 -3.46 1.25
N PHE A 118 -8.72 -3.36 1.44
CA PHE A 118 -9.49 -2.16 1.18
C PHE A 118 -9.38 -1.17 2.33
N PHE A 119 -9.02 0.07 2.00
CA PHE A 119 -8.82 1.13 3.00
C PHE A 119 -9.57 2.42 2.68
N ASN A 120 -9.95 2.64 1.42
CA ASN A 120 -10.74 3.80 1.03
C ASN A 120 -11.77 3.45 -0.06
N GLY A 121 -13.01 3.15 0.35
CA GLY A 121 -14.07 2.76 -0.59
C GLY A 121 -13.67 1.56 -1.44
N GLY A 122 -13.51 1.77 -2.75
CA GLY A 122 -13.06 0.76 -3.72
C GLY A 122 -11.54 0.69 -3.93
N ILE A 123 -10.74 1.47 -3.20
CA ILE A 123 -9.28 1.49 -3.31
C ILE A 123 -8.66 0.51 -2.32
N ALA A 124 -7.76 -0.34 -2.83
CA ALA A 124 -7.08 -1.38 -2.06
C ALA A 124 -5.60 -1.51 -2.44
N THR A 125 -4.80 -2.07 -1.54
CA THR A 125 -3.54 -2.74 -1.92
C THR A 125 -3.86 -4.17 -2.35
N HIS A 126 -3.27 -4.68 -3.43
CA HIS A 126 -3.49 -6.08 -3.86
C HIS A 126 -2.38 -6.59 -4.79
N ALA A 127 -2.30 -7.91 -4.95
CA ALA A 127 -1.43 -8.56 -5.92
C ALA A 127 -1.84 -8.22 -7.36
N SER A 128 -0.88 -8.07 -8.26
CA SER A 128 -1.10 -7.73 -9.66
C SER A 128 -0.18 -8.53 -10.58
N GLU A 129 -0.71 -8.95 -11.72
CA GLU A 129 0.07 -9.60 -12.79
C GLU A 129 0.84 -8.59 -13.66
N HIS A 130 0.45 -7.30 -13.62
CA HIS A 130 1.17 -6.19 -14.28
C HIS A 130 2.46 -5.80 -13.56
N ILE A 131 3.40 -6.73 -13.48
CA ILE A 131 4.67 -6.60 -12.75
C ILE A 131 5.57 -5.53 -13.38
N GLU A 132 5.51 -5.39 -14.70
CA GLU A 132 6.26 -4.41 -15.50
C GLU A 132 5.97 -2.95 -15.14
N HIS A 133 4.87 -2.70 -14.43
CA HIS A 133 4.47 -1.36 -13.99
C HIS A 133 4.87 -1.04 -12.55
N LEU A 134 5.40 -2.01 -11.78
CA LEU A 134 5.83 -1.75 -10.41
C LEU A 134 7.05 -0.81 -10.41
N GLY A 135 6.95 0.28 -9.65
CA GLY A 135 7.86 1.43 -9.73
C GLY A 135 7.31 2.59 -10.56
N HIS A 136 6.11 2.45 -11.16
CA HIS A 136 5.47 3.45 -12.00
C HIS A 136 3.97 3.61 -11.74
N ARG A 137 3.45 4.81 -11.98
CA ARG A 137 2.01 5.12 -11.95
C ARG A 137 1.28 4.50 -13.15
N ALA A 138 0.46 3.48 -12.94
CA ALA A 138 -0.25 2.80 -14.04
C ALA A 138 -1.67 2.31 -13.70
N SER A 139 -2.00 2.17 -12.42
CA SER A 139 -3.25 1.57 -11.97
C SER A 139 -4.47 2.47 -12.19
N GLY A 140 -5.66 1.92 -11.98
CA GLY A 140 -6.91 2.68 -11.95
C GLY A 140 -7.19 3.39 -10.62
N GLY A 141 -6.31 3.29 -9.62
CA GLY A 141 -6.54 3.84 -8.28
C GLY A 141 -5.94 2.97 -7.18
N CYS A 142 -6.07 1.66 -7.31
CA CYS A 142 -5.51 0.70 -6.37
C CYS A 142 -3.98 0.71 -6.35
N ILE A 143 -3.40 0.17 -5.29
CA ILE A 143 -1.96 0.04 -5.10
C ILE A 143 -1.59 -1.40 -5.44
N ARG A 144 -0.97 -1.59 -6.61
CA ARG A 144 -0.57 -2.90 -7.11
C ARG A 144 0.77 -3.31 -6.51
N LEU A 145 0.86 -4.59 -6.15
CA LEU A 145 2.02 -5.21 -5.51
C LEU A 145 2.39 -6.52 -6.24
N LEU A 146 3.63 -6.95 -6.06
CA LEU A 146 3.99 -8.36 -6.29
C LEU A 146 3.18 -9.25 -5.33
N GLU A 147 2.79 -10.44 -5.77
CA GLU A 147 1.96 -11.36 -4.97
C GLU A 147 2.55 -11.67 -3.57
N PRO A 148 3.86 -11.99 -3.42
CA PRO A 148 4.45 -12.22 -2.09
C PRO A 148 4.40 -10.97 -1.18
N VAL A 149 4.51 -9.78 -1.77
CA VAL A 149 4.43 -8.51 -1.03
C VAL A 149 2.98 -8.22 -0.63
N ALA A 150 2.01 -8.51 -1.48
CA ALA A 150 0.60 -8.39 -1.17
C ALA A 150 0.20 -9.33 -0.03
N GLU A 151 0.64 -10.59 -0.08
CA GLU A 151 0.42 -11.56 1.00
C GLU A 151 1.02 -11.09 2.32
N LEU A 152 2.24 -10.55 2.27
CA LEU A 152 2.92 -9.99 3.43
C LEU A 152 2.13 -8.83 4.06
N VAL A 153 1.69 -7.87 3.24
CA VAL A 153 0.86 -6.73 3.68
C VAL A 153 -0.42 -7.22 4.33
N ASN A 154 -1.13 -8.13 3.66
CA ASN A 154 -2.38 -8.71 4.10
C ASN A 154 -2.21 -9.43 5.44
N SER A 155 -1.26 -10.36 5.51
CA SER A 155 -0.95 -11.14 6.70
C SER A 155 -0.53 -10.26 7.89
N ALA A 156 0.28 -9.22 7.65
CA ALA A 156 0.67 -8.27 8.69
C ALA A 156 -0.55 -7.56 9.26
N ILE A 157 -1.43 -7.02 8.41
CA ILE A 157 -2.65 -6.33 8.85
C ILE A 157 -3.60 -7.27 9.59
N LEU A 158 -3.80 -8.49 9.10
CA LEU A 158 -4.64 -9.48 9.77
C LEU A 158 -4.15 -9.79 11.18
N SER A 159 -2.84 -10.01 11.35
CA SER A 159 -2.25 -10.27 12.66
C SER A 159 -2.45 -9.12 13.65
N ALA A 160 -2.67 -7.89 13.15
CA ALA A 160 -2.99 -6.72 13.95
C ALA A 160 -4.48 -6.57 14.30
N GLY A 161 -5.38 -7.38 13.71
CA GLY A 161 -6.82 -7.43 14.01
C GLY A 161 -7.26 -8.66 14.82
N GLY A 162 -6.32 -9.55 15.16
CA GLY A 162 -6.57 -10.79 15.90
C GLY A 162 -5.72 -11.94 15.35
N ASN A 163 -5.43 -12.95 16.18
CA ASN A 163 -4.53 -14.05 15.80
C ASN A 163 -5.22 -15.17 14.98
N THR A 164 -6.45 -14.97 14.53
CA THR A 164 -7.24 -15.99 13.84
C THR A 164 -7.62 -15.55 12.42
N ARG A 165 -7.33 -16.43 11.45
CA ARG A 165 -7.60 -16.24 10.02
C ARG A 165 -8.95 -16.88 9.65
N ASN A 166 -10.04 -16.43 10.27
CA ASN A 166 -11.36 -16.92 9.87
C ASN A 166 -11.84 -16.15 8.64
N THR A 167 -12.25 -16.89 7.62
CA THR A 167 -12.83 -16.34 6.39
C THR A 167 -14.30 -16.69 6.26
N VAL A 168 -15.04 -15.83 5.57
CA VAL A 168 -16.39 -16.10 5.08
C VAL A 168 -16.42 -15.89 3.57
N SER A 169 -17.25 -16.69 2.87
CA SER A 169 -17.48 -16.51 1.44
C SER A 169 -18.40 -15.31 1.21
N GLU A 170 -17.92 -14.32 0.47
CA GLU A 170 -18.73 -13.19 -0.04
C GLU A 170 -18.86 -13.28 -1.56
N ASP A 171 -19.23 -14.47 -2.03
CA ASP A 171 -19.30 -14.77 -3.45
C ASP A 171 -20.23 -13.78 -4.16
N PHE A 172 -19.75 -13.29 -5.30
CA PHE A 172 -20.43 -12.26 -6.05
C PHE A 172 -20.72 -12.75 -7.46
N CYS A 173 -21.99 -12.77 -7.84
CA CYS A 173 -22.45 -13.11 -9.18
C CYS A 173 -23.01 -11.88 -9.89
N ASN A 174 -23.13 -11.93 -11.22
CA ASN A 174 -23.84 -10.90 -11.97
C ASN A 174 -25.35 -10.89 -11.60
N SER A 175 -26.11 -9.95 -12.16
CA SER A 175 -27.54 -9.79 -11.87
C SER A 175 -28.41 -11.00 -12.26
N LYS A 176 -27.89 -11.94 -13.04
CA LYS A 176 -28.56 -13.18 -13.45
C LYS A 176 -28.14 -14.40 -12.61
N GLY A 177 -27.24 -14.22 -11.62
CA GLY A 177 -26.67 -15.33 -10.85
C GLY A 177 -25.58 -16.11 -11.59
N GLU A 178 -25.09 -15.59 -12.71
CA GLU A 178 -24.04 -16.20 -13.53
C GLU A 178 -22.69 -15.49 -13.26
N ASN A 179 -21.58 -16.09 -13.71
CA ASN A 179 -20.22 -15.55 -13.54
C ASN A 179 -19.92 -15.19 -12.07
N CYS A 180 -20.13 -16.16 -11.18
CA CYS A 180 -19.87 -16.01 -9.76
C CYS A 180 -18.37 -16.00 -9.49
N HIS A 181 -17.89 -14.94 -8.86
CA HIS A 181 -16.53 -14.83 -8.40
C HIS A 181 -16.45 -15.11 -6.91
N LYS A 182 -15.51 -15.97 -6.54
CA LYS A 182 -15.21 -16.25 -5.15
C LYS A 182 -14.57 -15.04 -4.48
N ARG A 183 -15.01 -14.73 -3.26
CA ARG A 183 -14.36 -13.75 -2.38
C ARG A 183 -14.23 -14.31 -0.99
N SER A 184 -13.02 -14.30 -0.45
CA SER A 184 -12.71 -14.86 0.86
C SER A 184 -12.43 -13.71 1.83
N LEU A 185 -13.46 -13.21 2.52
CA LEU A 185 -13.35 -12.08 3.46
C LEU A 185 -12.87 -12.56 4.82
N PHE A 186 -11.83 -11.93 5.37
CA PHE A 186 -11.46 -12.09 6.77
C PHE A 186 -12.38 -11.28 7.69
N VAL A 187 -12.99 -11.94 8.66
CA VAL A 187 -13.98 -11.32 9.55
C VAL A 187 -13.38 -10.75 10.84
N ASN A 188 -12.19 -11.19 11.21
CA ASN A 188 -11.53 -10.83 12.45
C ASN A 188 -11.05 -9.39 12.41
N ARG A 189 -11.75 -8.54 13.16
CA ARG A 189 -11.49 -7.11 13.32
C ARG A 189 -11.69 -6.73 14.77
N ILE A 190 -11.00 -5.67 15.18
CA ILE A 190 -11.15 -5.05 16.49
C ILE A 190 -11.80 -3.68 16.35
N LYS A 191 -12.43 -3.22 17.42
CA LYS A 191 -13.08 -1.91 17.46
C LYS A 191 -12.04 -0.86 17.89
N LEU A 192 -11.69 0.07 17.00
CA LEU A 192 -10.72 1.14 17.26
C LEU A 192 -11.26 2.49 16.79
N HIS A 193 -10.69 3.56 17.34
CA HIS A 193 -10.91 4.91 16.84
C HIS A 193 -10.45 5.01 15.39
N ASP A 194 -11.32 5.54 14.52
CA ASP A 194 -10.95 5.91 13.16
C ASP A 194 -9.95 7.08 13.18
N VAL A 195 -9.39 7.40 12.02
CA VAL A 195 -8.40 8.48 11.88
C VAL A 195 -8.93 9.59 10.97
N ASP A 196 -8.62 10.84 11.32
CA ASP A 196 -8.85 11.98 10.44
C ASP A 196 -7.99 11.82 9.18
N PHE A 197 -8.59 11.99 8.01
CA PHE A 197 -7.91 11.66 6.75
C PHE A 197 -6.72 12.57 6.45
N LYS A 198 -6.70 13.81 6.95
CA LYS A 198 -5.65 14.79 6.67
C LYS A 198 -4.50 14.70 7.66
N THR A 199 -4.81 14.52 8.93
CA THR A 199 -3.85 14.59 10.05
C THR A 199 -3.49 13.22 10.60
N GLY A 200 -4.33 12.21 10.34
CA GLY A 200 -4.26 10.89 10.95
C GLY A 200 -4.63 10.86 12.44
N ASN A 201 -5.05 11.98 13.02
CA ASN A 201 -5.41 12.04 14.44
C ASN A 201 -6.60 11.13 14.72
N LYS A 202 -6.60 10.47 15.88
CA LYS A 202 -7.73 9.62 16.27
C LYS A 202 -8.99 10.47 16.40
N THR A 203 -10.06 10.03 15.77
CA THR A 203 -11.40 10.63 15.88
C THR A 203 -12.16 9.98 17.03
N SER A 204 -13.26 10.57 17.47
CA SER A 204 -14.16 9.94 18.46
C SER A 204 -14.94 8.75 17.89
N ASN A 205 -15.01 8.60 16.57
CA ASN A 205 -15.76 7.53 15.91
C ASN A 205 -15.03 6.18 16.04
N LEU A 206 -15.76 5.14 16.45
CA LEU A 206 -15.24 3.78 16.58
C LEU A 206 -15.69 2.92 15.38
N ILE A 207 -14.74 2.28 14.71
CA ILE A 207 -14.98 1.41 13.56
C ILE A 207 -14.41 0.02 13.79
N TRP A 208 -14.99 -0.98 13.12
CA TRP A 208 -14.40 -2.31 13.00
C TRP A 208 -13.26 -2.28 11.99
N THR A 209 -12.04 -2.51 12.48
CA THR A 209 -10.81 -2.33 11.71
C THR A 209 -9.69 -3.20 12.32
N TYR A 210 -8.46 -2.91 11.93
CA TYR A 210 -7.23 -3.57 12.37
C TYR A 210 -6.38 -2.53 13.09
N ASP A 211 -5.49 -2.94 13.99
CA ASP A 211 -4.46 -2.05 14.54
C ASP A 211 -3.36 -1.78 13.49
N ALA A 212 -3.80 -1.23 12.37
CA ALA A 212 -3.00 -0.91 11.22
C ALA A 212 -3.37 0.48 10.68
N LEU A 213 -2.39 1.17 10.11
CA LEU A 213 -2.54 2.48 9.49
C LEU A 213 -1.91 2.44 8.09
N ILE A 214 -2.65 2.90 7.09
CA ILE A 214 -2.16 3.08 5.72
C ILE A 214 -2.05 4.58 5.45
N ILE A 215 -0.89 5.01 5.00
CA ILE A 215 -0.57 6.41 4.74
C ILE A 215 -0.17 6.53 3.28
N VAL A 216 -0.88 7.33 2.50
CA VAL A 216 -0.53 7.61 1.10
C VAL A 216 -0.02 9.04 1.00
N LYS A 217 1.20 9.20 0.49
CA LYS A 217 1.91 10.48 0.37
C LYS A 217 2.16 10.83 -1.11
N PRO A 218 2.18 12.12 -1.47
CA PRO A 218 2.45 12.59 -2.84
C PRO A 218 3.85 12.24 -3.36
N GLY A 219 4.82 11.97 -2.47
CA GLY A 219 6.25 11.87 -2.79
C GLY A 219 6.88 13.23 -3.08
N ASN A 220 8.02 13.52 -2.48
CA ASN A 220 8.82 14.74 -2.70
C ASN A 220 10.13 14.37 -3.37
#